data_AF-A0A3D3UJQ9-F1
#
_entry.id   AF-A0A3D3UJQ9-F1
#
_cell.length_a   1.000
_cell.length_b   1.000
_cell.length_c   1.000
_cell.angle_alpha   90.00
_cell.angle_beta   90.00
_cell.angle_gamma   90.00
#
_symmetry.space_group_name_H-M   'P 1'
#
loop_
_entity.id
_entity.type
_entity.pdbx_description
1 polymer ?
#
loop_
_entity_poly.entity_id
_entity_poly.type
_entity_poly.pdbx_seq_one_letter_code
_entity_poly.pdbx_strand_id
1 'polypeptide(L)'
;MPAPQPFTVNIPQARLDWIHRRVKEFEWHEMPDNGGWEFGANLDYMRELCAYWLDSYDWRAAERALNRFPQFTVEIDGQLVHFIHEKGSGKKPRP
;
A
#
# COMPACT_ATOMS: atom_id res chain seq x y z
N MET A 1 25.57 16.83 -2.35
CA MET A 1 24.25 16.19 -2.14
C MET A 1 24.49 14.72 -1.86
N PRO A 2 23.80 14.12 -0.87
CA PRO A 2 23.94 12.70 -0.59
C PRO A 2 23.53 11.85 -1.79
N ALA A 3 24.23 10.72 -1.98
CA ALA A 3 23.97 9.82 -3.09
C ALA A 3 22.74 8.95 -2.79
N PRO A 4 21.79 8.80 -3.75
CA PRO A 4 20.65 7.89 -3.57
C PRO A 4 21.09 6.46 -3.29
N GLN A 5 20.42 5.81 -2.35
CA GLN A 5 20.65 4.41 -1.98
C GLN A 5 19.53 3.53 -2.54
N PRO A 6 19.82 2.33 -3.09
CA PRO A 6 18.79 1.39 -3.51
C PRO A 6 17.83 1.05 -2.37
N PHE A 7 16.55 0.95 -2.71
CA PHE A 7 15.48 0.59 -1.78
C PHE A 7 14.71 -0.61 -2.31
N THR A 8 14.21 -1.43 -1.39
CA THR A 8 13.34 -2.57 -1.70
C THR A 8 12.24 -2.62 -0.65
N VAL A 9 10.98 -2.66 -1.09
CA VAL A 9 9.85 -2.89 -0.19
C VAL A 9 9.98 -4.32 0.33
N ASN A 10 10.19 -4.45 1.64
CA ASN A 10 10.26 -5.76 2.29
C ASN A 10 9.58 -5.66 3.65
N ILE A 11 8.31 -6.05 3.69
CA ILE A 11 7.53 -6.01 4.92
C ILE A 11 7.67 -7.36 5.64
N PRO A 12 8.13 -7.38 6.91
CA PRO A 12 8.25 -8.60 7.68
C PRO A 12 6.91 -9.34 7.80
N GLN A 13 6.94 -10.67 7.71
CA GLN A 13 5.71 -11.48 7.79
C GLN A 13 4.91 -11.19 9.07
N ALA A 14 5.60 -11.01 10.20
CA ALA A 14 4.94 -10.67 11.47
C ALA A 14 4.10 -9.37 11.42
N ARG A 15 4.47 -8.40 10.57
CA ARG A 15 3.69 -7.18 10.37
C ARG A 15 2.42 -7.47 9.56
N LEU A 16 2.51 -8.32 8.54
CA LEU A 16 1.36 -8.74 7.74
C LEU A 16 0.38 -9.55 8.59
N ASP A 17 0.88 -10.50 9.36
CA ASP A 17 0.07 -11.32 10.27
C ASP A 17 -0.64 -10.45 11.32
N TRP A 18 0.06 -9.43 11.84
CA TRP A 18 -0.52 -8.45 12.74
C TRP A 18 -1.66 -7.64 12.09
N ILE A 19 -1.47 -7.16 10.86
CA ILE A 19 -2.52 -6.44 10.10
C ILE A 19 -3.71 -7.37 9.85
N HIS A 20 -3.47 -8.57 9.33
CA HIS A 20 -4.50 -9.55 9.03
C HIS A 20 -5.34 -9.87 10.27
N ARG A 21 -4.68 -10.08 11.42
CA ARG A 21 -5.37 -10.29 12.69
C ARG A 21 -6.24 -9.10 13.09
N ARG A 22 -5.75 -7.88 12.95
CA ARG A 22 -6.51 -6.65 13.27
C ARG A 22 -7.74 -6.46 12.39
N VAL A 23 -7.65 -6.79 11.11
CA VAL A 23 -8.79 -6.74 10.18
C VAL A 23 -9.82 -7.80 10.55
N LYS A 24 -9.36 -9.02 10.88
CA LYS A 24 -10.21 -10.14 11.27
C LYS A 24 -10.93 -9.93 12.60
N GLU A 25 -10.24 -9.34 13.58
CA GLU A 25 -10.75 -9.08 14.93
C GLU A 25 -11.56 -7.78 15.02
N PHE A 26 -11.81 -7.09 13.91
CA PHE A 26 -12.56 -5.85 13.94
C PHE A 26 -14.03 -6.09 14.35
N GLU A 27 -14.43 -5.47 15.46
CA GLU A 27 -15.79 -5.55 15.99
C GLU A 27 -16.69 -4.50 15.32
N TRP A 28 -17.62 -4.99 14.51
CA TRP A 28 -18.62 -4.15 13.85
C TRP A 28 -19.70 -3.73 14.84
N HIS A 29 -19.93 -2.44 14.95
CA HIS A 29 -21.06 -1.88 15.68
C HIS A 29 -22.20 -1.62 14.69
N GLU A 30 -23.44 -1.62 15.18
CA GLU A 30 -24.58 -1.23 14.37
C GLU A 30 -24.39 0.20 13.86
N MET A 31 -24.48 0.39 12.55
CA MET A 31 -24.62 1.72 11.96
C MET A 31 -26.08 1.89 11.54
N PRO A 32 -26.69 3.07 11.81
CA PRO A 32 -28.00 3.37 11.24
C PRO A 32 -27.93 3.20 9.72
N ASP A 33 -28.98 2.65 9.12
CA ASP A 33 -29.13 2.67 7.66
C ASP A 33 -29.24 4.13 7.22
N ASN A 34 -28.10 4.68 6.79
CA ASN A 34 -27.87 6.09 6.57
C ASN A 34 -27.91 6.47 5.09
N GLY A 35 -28.60 5.67 4.27
CA GLY A 35 -28.88 6.01 2.87
C GLY A 35 -27.72 5.79 1.90
N GLY A 36 -26.72 4.98 2.27
CA GLY A 36 -25.59 4.65 1.39
C GLY A 36 -24.33 5.47 1.69
N TRP A 37 -23.81 6.21 0.71
CA TRP A 37 -22.49 6.87 0.81
C TRP A 37 -22.51 8.32 1.30
N GLU A 38 -23.69 8.88 1.58
CA GLU A 38 -23.88 10.31 1.90
C GLU A 38 -23.10 10.76 3.14
N PHE A 39 -22.80 9.83 4.06
CA PHE A 39 -22.07 10.10 5.31
C PHE A 39 -20.73 9.36 5.37
N GLY A 40 -20.19 8.93 4.24
CA GLY A 40 -18.93 8.18 4.14
C GLY A 40 -19.13 6.75 3.64
N ALA A 41 -18.07 5.95 3.71
CA ALA A 41 -18.13 4.56 3.29
C ALA A 41 -19.17 3.79 4.11
N ASN A 42 -20.11 3.13 3.42
CA ASN A 42 -21.17 2.39 4.08
C ASN A 42 -20.66 1.07 4.68
N LEU A 43 -21.42 0.53 5.64
CA LEU A 43 -21.04 -0.65 6.41
C LEU A 43 -20.87 -1.90 5.52
N ASP A 44 -21.75 -2.10 4.56
CA ASP A 44 -21.74 -3.27 3.67
C ASP A 44 -20.49 -3.30 2.79
N TYR A 45 -20.14 -2.17 2.19
CA TYR A 45 -18.93 -2.01 1.40
C TYR A 45 -17.67 -2.25 2.24
N MET A 46 -17.62 -1.71 3.45
CA MET A 46 -16.47 -1.92 4.34
C MET A 46 -16.32 -3.38 4.73
N ARG A 47 -17.42 -4.11 4.96
CA ARG A 47 -17.39 -5.56 5.21
C ARG A 47 -16.87 -6.34 4.00
N GLU A 48 -17.33 -5.99 2.79
CA GLU A 48 -16.86 -6.60 1.56
C GLU A 48 -15.36 -6.35 1.34
N LEU A 49 -14.90 -5.12 1.56
CA LEU A 49 -13.48 -4.75 1.45
C LEU A 49 -12.62 -5.51 2.46
N CYS A 50 -13.08 -5.63 3.71
CA CYS A 50 -12.39 -6.42 4.73
C CYS A 50 -12.33 -7.91 4.34
N ALA A 51 -13.42 -8.48 3.80
CA ALA A 51 -13.43 -9.85 3.32
C ALA A 51 -12.42 -10.05 2.17
N TYR A 52 -12.38 -9.13 1.20
CA TYR A 52 -11.37 -9.16 0.14
C TYR A 52 -9.93 -9.14 0.69
N TRP A 53 -9.66 -8.30 1.70
CA TRP A 53 -8.35 -8.24 2.33
C TRP A 53 -7.95 -9.53 3.06
N LEU A 54 -8.91 -10.22 3.70
CA LEU A 54 -8.65 -11.45 4.44
C LEU A 54 -8.50 -12.66 3.51
N ASP A 55 -9.34 -12.73 2.48
CA ASP A 55 -9.53 -13.96 1.72
C ASP A 55 -8.84 -13.97 0.37
N SER A 56 -8.53 -12.81 -0.20
CA SER A 56 -8.13 -12.70 -1.62
C SER A 56 -6.91 -11.82 -1.90
N TYR A 57 -6.63 -10.82 -1.06
CA TYR A 57 -5.54 -9.89 -1.31
C TYR A 57 -4.15 -10.50 -1.01
N ASP A 58 -3.36 -10.74 -2.05
CA ASP A 58 -1.95 -11.18 -1.92
C ASP A 58 -1.01 -9.97 -1.80
N TRP A 59 -0.65 -9.60 -0.56
CA TRP A 59 0.37 -8.57 -0.32
C TRP A 59 1.71 -8.92 -1.00
N ARG A 60 2.12 -10.19 -1.03
CA ARG A 60 3.40 -10.58 -1.63
C ARG A 60 3.37 -10.39 -3.14
N ALA A 61 2.22 -10.53 -3.81
CA ALA A 61 2.06 -10.14 -5.21
C ALA A 61 2.23 -8.64 -5.41
N ALA A 62 1.60 -7.82 -4.56
CA ALA A 62 1.76 -6.37 -4.61
C ALA A 62 3.21 -5.93 -4.34
N GLU A 63 3.86 -6.51 -3.33
CA GLU A 63 5.27 -6.27 -2.99
C GLU A 63 6.20 -6.61 -4.17
N ARG A 64 5.99 -7.77 -4.82
CA ARG A 64 6.71 -8.12 -6.04
C ARG A 64 6.47 -7.10 -7.15
N ALA A 65 5.23 -6.67 -7.36
CA ALA A 65 4.88 -5.70 -8.40
C ALA A 65 5.53 -4.32 -8.17
N LEU A 66 5.51 -3.83 -6.93
CA LEU A 66 6.18 -2.59 -6.53
C LEU A 66 7.69 -2.67 -6.77
N ASN A 67 8.30 -3.78 -6.37
CA ASN A 67 9.74 -4.01 -6.51
C ASN A 67 10.20 -4.32 -7.96
N ARG A 68 9.29 -4.33 -8.95
CA ARG A 68 9.69 -4.36 -10.37
C ARG A 68 10.34 -3.05 -10.81
N PHE A 69 10.10 -1.96 -10.09
CA PHE A 69 10.68 -0.66 -10.39
C PHE A 69 11.97 -0.43 -9.59
N PRO A 70 13.00 0.21 -10.18
CA PRO A 70 14.16 0.72 -9.45
C PRO A 70 13.71 1.80 -8.45
N GLN A 71 13.84 1.48 -7.17
CA GLN A 71 13.47 2.36 -6.06
C GLN A 71 14.72 2.82 -5.32
N PHE A 72 14.66 4.02 -4.78
CA PHE A 72 15.77 4.64 -4.07
C PHE A 72 15.27 5.46 -2.88
N THR A 73 16.18 5.70 -1.93
CA THR A 73 16.01 6.69 -0.87
C THR A 73 17.19 7.65 -0.83
N VAL A 74 16.94 8.91 -0.51
CA VAL A 74 17.99 9.93 -0.32
C VAL A 74 17.58 10.90 0.79
N GLU A 75 18.55 11.41 1.55
CA GLU A 75 18.29 12.43 2.56
C GLU A 75 18.32 13.83 1.93
N ILE A 76 17.25 14.61 2.09
CA ILE A 76 17.15 15.99 1.63
C ILE A 76 16.70 16.82 2.81
N ASP A 77 17.49 17.81 3.21
CA ASP A 77 17.21 18.70 4.35
C ASP A 77 16.80 17.94 5.64
N GLY A 78 17.48 16.82 5.91
CA GLY A 78 17.22 15.96 7.08
C GLY A 78 16.02 15.02 6.95
N GLN A 79 15.37 14.94 5.78
CA GLN A 79 14.24 14.06 5.52
C GLN A 79 14.63 12.93 4.55
N LEU A 80 14.25 11.69 4.89
CA LEU A 80 14.42 10.55 3.99
C LEU A 80 13.31 10.57 2.93
N VAL A 81 13.69 10.81 1.68
CA VAL A 81 12.79 10.83 0.53
C VAL A 81 12.89 9.52 -0.23
N HIS A 82 11.78 8.79 -0.38
CA HIS A 82 11.66 7.61 -1.25
C HIS A 82 11.16 8.01 -2.63
N PHE A 83 11.72 7.42 -3.69
CA PHE A 83 11.30 7.65 -5.06
C PHE A 83 11.56 6.45 -5.96
N ILE A 84 10.82 6.39 -7.08
CA ILE A 84 11.11 5.51 -8.21
C ILE A 84 11.82 6.34 -9.28
N HIS A 85 12.85 5.77 -9.89
CA HIS A 85 13.48 6.36 -11.08
C HIS A 85 13.60 5.30 -12.18
N GLU A 86 12.67 5.39 -13.13
CA GLU A 86 12.67 4.58 -14.35
C GLU A 86 13.16 5.44 -15.51
N LYS A 87 14.21 5.00 -16.20
CA LYS A 87 14.70 5.70 -17.38
C LYS A 87 13.76 5.41 -18.54
N GLY A 88 13.28 6.46 -19.21
CA GLY A 88 12.45 6.28 -20.40
C GLY A 88 13.18 5.49 -21.48
N SER A 89 12.44 4.64 -22.19
CA SER A 89 12.96 3.81 -23.28
C SER A 89 13.06 4.58 -24.60
N GLY A 90 14.12 4.33 -25.39
CA GLY A 90 14.27 4.82 -26.78
C GLY A 90 15.30 5.94 -26.96
N LYS A 91 15.44 6.44 -28.20
CA LYS A 91 16.43 7.48 -28.57
C LYS A 91 16.06 8.91 -28.15
N LYS A 92 14.76 9.18 -27.94
CA LYS A 92 14.22 10.47 -27.46
C LYS A 92 13.10 10.20 -26.45
N PRO A 93 13.43 9.63 -25.28
CA PRO A 93 12.43 9.34 -24.26
C PRO A 93 11.79 10.66 -23.83
N ARG A 94 10.46 10.68 -23.79
CA ARG A 94 9.68 11.80 -23.24
C ARG A 94 9.11 11.37 -21.89
N PRO A 95 8.91 12.31 -20.95
CA PRO A 95 8.23 12.02 -19.68
C PRO A 95 6.82 11.47 -19.89
#